data_AF-A0A7D7VJY9-F1
#
_entry.id   AF-A0A7D7VJY9-F1
#
_cell.length_a   1.000
_cell.length_b   1.000
_cell.length_c   1.000
_cell.angle_alpha   90.00
_cell.angle_beta   90.00
_cell.angle_gamma   90.00
#
_symmetry.space_group_name_H-M   'P 1'
#
loop_
_entity.id
_entity.type
_entity.pdbx_description
1 polymer ?
#
loop_
_entity_poly.entity_id
_entity_poly.type
_entity_poly.pdbx_seq_one_letter_code
_entity_poly.pdbx_strand_id
1 'polypeptide(L)'
;MKIHIFVFAIFIALFSNVYAETNIEKYKENYAKQLIPLLKERMGMELKIQSEADAHEHVTTLANRMASCQLIALENYPQKYQDASIVPIANGVDLNKANEDLKVIIQEDIKSGEVTDQELKTMTEAAVEKYKICLSDAEPNPDNMPQ
;
A
#
# COMPACT_ATOMS: atom_id res chain seq x y z
N MET A 1 -1.32 45.64 -36.53
CA MET A 1 -1.01 44.38 -37.25
C MET A 1 -1.46 43.22 -36.38
N LYS A 2 -2.18 42.26 -36.98
CA LYS A 2 -2.90 41.14 -36.35
C LYS A 2 -1.96 39.93 -36.13
N ILE A 3 -2.16 39.27 -34.98
CA ILE A 3 -2.12 37.82 -34.69
C ILE A 3 -0.81 37.05 -34.92
N HIS A 4 -0.30 36.43 -33.84
CA HIS A 4 -0.24 34.97 -33.57
C HIS A 4 0.06 34.83 -32.05
N ILE A 5 -0.87 34.56 -31.13
CA ILE A 5 -1.63 33.32 -30.86
C ILE A 5 -0.77 32.05 -30.92
N PHE A 6 -0.76 31.34 -29.78
CA PHE A 6 -0.38 29.95 -29.55
C PHE A 6 1.11 29.62 -29.56
N VAL A 7 1.69 29.31 -28.39
CA VAL A 7 2.17 27.98 -28.00
C VAL A 7 2.73 28.11 -26.58
N PHE A 8 1.89 27.97 -25.56
CA PHE A 8 2.28 27.34 -24.28
C PHE A 8 1.04 26.86 -23.52
N ALA A 9 0.12 26.24 -24.26
CA ALA A 9 -0.94 25.41 -23.73
C ALA A 9 -0.78 24.05 -24.42
N ILE A 10 0.05 23.18 -23.84
CA ILE A 10 0.04 21.70 -23.91
C ILE A 10 1.06 21.25 -22.85
N PHE A 11 0.59 21.04 -21.63
CA PHE A 11 1.17 20.10 -20.65
C PHE A 11 0.07 19.73 -19.63
N ILE A 12 -1.13 19.42 -20.14
CA ILE A 12 -2.22 18.88 -19.34
C ILE A 12 -2.68 17.63 -20.07
N ALA A 13 -2.09 16.47 -19.72
CA ALA A 13 -2.64 15.12 -19.91
C ALA A 13 -1.64 14.00 -19.54
N LEU A 14 -0.33 14.27 -19.48
CA LEU A 14 0.67 13.21 -19.23
C LEU A 14 1.03 13.01 -17.74
N PHE A 15 0.59 13.90 -16.85
CA PHE A 15 0.95 13.79 -15.42
C PHE A 15 -0.02 12.94 -14.58
N SER A 16 -1.18 12.53 -15.09
CA SER A 16 -2.10 11.69 -14.31
C SER A 16 -1.51 10.30 -14.04
N ASN A 17 -0.90 9.68 -15.07
CA ASN A 17 -0.24 8.38 -14.93
C ASN A 17 1.10 8.49 -14.21
N VAL A 18 1.88 9.54 -14.47
CA VAL A 18 3.15 9.77 -13.77
C VAL A 18 2.92 10.07 -12.29
N TYR A 19 1.87 10.82 -11.94
CA TYR A 19 1.49 11.08 -10.54
C TYR A 19 1.00 9.82 -9.84
N ALA A 20 0.18 8.99 -10.52
CA ALA A 20 -0.28 7.71 -9.99
C ALA A 20 0.87 6.72 -9.77
N GLU A 21 1.76 6.53 -10.75
CA GLU A 21 2.95 5.67 -10.62
C GLU A 21 3.92 6.20 -9.54
N THR A 22 4.14 7.51 -9.50
CA THR A 22 5.01 8.13 -8.48
C THR A 22 4.45 7.94 -7.07
N ASN A 23 3.13 8.02 -6.89
CA ASN A 23 2.50 7.78 -5.60
C ASN A 23 2.57 6.32 -5.19
N ILE A 24 2.44 5.37 -6.14
CA ILE A 24 2.57 3.95 -5.85
C ILE A 24 3.98 3.60 -5.36
N GLU A 25 5.02 4.10 -6.01
CA GLU A 25 6.39 3.81 -5.59
C GLU A 25 6.72 4.47 -4.24
N LYS A 26 6.33 5.73 -4.05
CA LYS A 26 6.47 6.40 -2.75
C LYS A 26 5.65 5.74 -1.64
N TYR A 27 4.47 5.24 -1.98
CA TYR A 27 3.64 4.46 -1.05
C TYR A 27 4.40 3.24 -0.58
N LYS A 28 4.94 2.43 -1.50
CA LYS A 28 5.69 1.21 -1.15
C LYS A 28 6.89 1.54 -0.28
N GLU A 29 7.65 2.56 -0.66
CA GLU A 29 8.83 3.01 0.11
C GLU A 29 8.46 3.42 1.53
N ASN A 30 7.50 4.32 1.69
CA ASN A 30 7.11 4.82 3.00
C ASN A 30 6.41 3.76 3.85
N TYR A 31 5.58 2.91 3.24
CA TYR A 31 4.95 1.78 3.91
C TYR A 31 6.00 0.81 4.45
N ALA A 32 6.93 0.37 3.60
CA ALA A 32 7.97 -0.57 4.01
C ALA A 32 8.89 0.05 5.08
N LYS A 33 9.28 1.31 4.93
CA LYS A 33 10.11 2.04 5.90
C LYS A 33 9.48 2.08 7.30
N GLN A 34 8.17 2.28 7.39
CA GLN A 34 7.45 2.29 8.66
C GLN A 34 7.22 0.88 9.22
N LEU A 35 7.04 -0.11 8.35
CA LEU A 35 6.75 -1.48 8.77
C LEU A 35 8.00 -2.27 9.21
N ILE A 36 9.16 -2.02 8.60
CA ILE A 36 10.44 -2.69 8.94
C ILE A 36 10.75 -2.67 10.45
N PRO A 37 10.74 -1.53 11.17
CA PRO A 37 11.03 -1.54 12.61
C PRO A 37 10.03 -2.37 13.42
N LEU A 38 8.74 -2.36 13.05
CA LEU A 38 7.70 -3.15 13.72
C LEU A 38 7.91 -4.66 13.49
N LEU A 39 8.28 -5.05 12.28
CA LEU A 39 8.62 -6.43 11.95
C LEU A 39 9.90 -6.88 12.65
N LYS A 40 10.93 -6.02 12.74
CA LYS A 40 12.15 -6.33 13.50
C LYS A 40 11.86 -6.54 14.98
N GLU A 41 11.01 -5.70 15.59
CA GLU A 41 10.60 -5.86 16.98
C GLU A 41 9.86 -7.19 17.19
N ARG A 42 8.88 -7.50 16.32
CA ARG A 42 8.12 -8.75 16.39
C ARG A 42 9.00 -9.99 16.18
N MET A 43 9.82 -10.00 15.13
CA MET A 43 10.68 -11.13 14.79
C MET A 43 11.87 -11.26 15.73
N GLY A 44 12.39 -10.16 16.28
CA GLY A 44 13.42 -10.18 17.31
C GLY A 44 12.95 -10.79 18.63
N MET A 45 11.63 -10.77 18.92
CA MET A 45 11.04 -11.55 20.00
C MET A 45 10.92 -13.04 19.67
N GLU A 46 10.86 -13.42 18.38
CA GLU A 46 10.63 -14.80 17.93
C GLU A 46 11.91 -15.55 17.50
N LEU A 47 12.96 -14.84 17.07
CA LEU A 47 14.16 -15.44 16.50
C LEU A 47 15.40 -15.21 17.39
N LYS A 48 16.06 -16.31 17.77
CA LYS A 48 17.49 -16.32 18.10
C LYS A 48 18.27 -16.20 16.79
N ILE A 49 18.44 -14.99 16.28
CA ILE A 49 18.96 -14.73 14.93
C ILE A 49 20.47 -15.06 14.84
N GLN A 50 20.88 -15.75 13.76
CA GLN A 50 22.27 -16.15 13.48
C GLN A 50 23.19 -14.97 13.05
N SER A 51 22.66 -13.90 12.43
CA SER A 51 23.34 -12.60 12.22
C SER A 51 22.34 -11.43 12.01
N GLU A 52 22.65 -10.22 12.50
CA GLU A 52 21.77 -9.03 12.37
C GLU A 52 21.54 -8.59 10.91
N ALA A 53 22.49 -8.87 10.02
CA ALA A 53 22.43 -8.48 8.62
C ALA A 53 21.37 -9.29 7.85
N ASP A 54 21.36 -10.61 8.02
CA ASP A 54 20.42 -11.50 7.34
C ASP A 54 18.97 -11.23 7.79
N ALA A 55 18.79 -10.92 9.08
CA ALA A 55 17.48 -10.50 9.59
C ALA A 55 17.01 -9.17 9.01
N HIS A 56 17.92 -8.22 8.80
CA HIS A 56 17.55 -6.96 8.19
C HIS A 56 17.10 -7.13 6.74
N GLU A 57 17.82 -7.94 5.96
CA GLU A 57 17.47 -8.23 4.56
C GLU A 57 16.12 -8.96 4.46
N HIS A 58 15.92 -10.00 5.29
CA HIS A 58 14.68 -10.76 5.32
C HIS A 58 13.47 -9.88 5.67
N VAL A 59 13.60 -9.06 6.73
CA VAL A 59 12.52 -8.14 7.15
C VAL A 59 12.22 -7.09 6.07
N THR A 60 13.26 -6.57 5.41
CA THR A 60 13.08 -5.57 4.34
C THR A 60 12.35 -6.18 3.14
N THR A 61 12.74 -7.39 2.75
CA THR A 61 12.07 -8.15 1.68
C THR A 61 10.60 -8.40 2.02
N LEU A 62 10.32 -8.87 3.24
CA LEU A 62 8.95 -9.10 3.70
C LEU A 62 8.13 -7.81 3.71
N ALA A 63 8.69 -6.70 4.23
CA ALA A 63 7.99 -5.41 4.29
C ALA A 63 7.62 -4.88 2.89
N ASN A 64 8.56 -4.95 1.93
CA ASN A 64 8.31 -4.55 0.54
C ASN A 64 7.23 -5.42 -0.12
N ARG A 65 7.22 -6.72 0.20
CA ARG A 65 6.18 -7.63 -0.28
C ARG A 65 4.82 -7.31 0.32
N MET A 66 4.74 -7.08 1.63
CA MET A 66 3.51 -6.67 2.30
C MET A 66 2.96 -5.36 1.71
N ALA A 67 3.81 -4.38 1.41
CA ALA A 67 3.41 -3.14 0.76
C ALA A 67 2.78 -3.40 -0.64
N SER A 68 3.38 -4.29 -1.42
CA SER A 68 2.88 -4.65 -2.75
C SER A 68 1.56 -5.43 -2.68
N CYS A 69 1.45 -6.39 -1.75
CA CYS A 69 0.22 -7.14 -1.54
C CYS A 69 -0.92 -6.26 -1.00
N GLN A 70 -0.59 -5.25 -0.20
CA GLN A 70 -1.58 -4.27 0.27
C GLN A 70 -2.18 -3.46 -0.88
N LEU A 71 -1.39 -3.06 -1.88
CA LEU A 71 -1.90 -2.38 -3.07
C LEU A 71 -2.90 -3.25 -3.85
N ILE A 72 -2.59 -4.54 -4.04
CA ILE A 72 -3.49 -5.49 -4.71
C ILE A 72 -4.79 -5.67 -3.90
N ALA A 73 -4.69 -5.73 -2.57
CA ALA A 73 -5.86 -5.82 -1.70
C ALA A 73 -6.77 -4.59 -1.82
N LEU A 74 -6.17 -3.39 -1.95
CA LEU A 74 -6.89 -2.12 -2.08
C LEU A 74 -7.74 -2.03 -3.36
N GLU A 75 -7.41 -2.77 -4.41
CA GLU A 75 -8.21 -2.82 -5.65
C GLU A 75 -9.66 -3.29 -5.44
N ASN A 76 -9.96 -4.00 -4.34
CA ASN A 76 -11.33 -4.42 -4.02
C ASN A 76 -12.18 -3.30 -3.41
N TYR A 77 -11.59 -2.15 -3.10
CA TYR A 77 -12.29 -0.99 -2.57
C TYR A 77 -12.53 0.06 -3.66
N PRO A 78 -13.57 0.91 -3.53
CA PRO A 78 -13.74 2.08 -4.38
C PRO A 78 -12.51 3.00 -4.40
N GLN A 79 -12.29 3.69 -5.52
CA GLN A 79 -11.14 4.58 -5.73
C GLN A 79 -10.97 5.61 -4.59
N LYS A 80 -12.07 6.15 -4.05
CA LYS A 80 -12.06 7.07 -2.90
C LYS A 80 -11.28 6.51 -1.70
N TYR A 81 -11.47 5.23 -1.38
CA TYR A 81 -10.78 4.57 -0.27
C TYR A 81 -9.34 4.18 -0.63
N GLN A 82 -9.10 3.83 -1.90
CA GLN A 82 -7.76 3.60 -2.40
C GLN A 82 -6.91 4.87 -2.27
N ASP A 83 -7.40 6.00 -2.76
CA ASP A 83 -6.70 7.28 -2.71
C ASP A 83 -6.48 7.74 -1.27
N ALA A 84 -7.51 7.61 -0.40
CA ALA A 84 -7.42 7.93 1.02
C ALA A 84 -6.42 7.04 1.78
N SER A 85 -6.10 5.85 1.28
CA SER A 85 -5.04 5.00 1.82
C SER A 85 -3.68 5.33 1.19
N ILE A 86 -3.60 5.39 -0.13
CA ILE A 86 -2.34 5.46 -0.88
C ILE A 86 -1.69 6.84 -0.77
N VAL A 87 -2.45 7.91 -1.03
CA VAL A 87 -1.89 9.26 -1.17
C VAL A 87 -1.29 9.78 0.14
N PRO A 88 -1.92 9.64 1.31
CA PRO A 88 -1.30 10.07 2.57
C PRO A 88 0.01 9.33 2.86
N ILE A 89 0.03 8.01 2.69
CA ILE A 89 1.22 7.18 2.95
C ILE A 89 2.33 7.50 1.94
N ALA A 90 2.00 7.73 0.67
CA ALA A 90 2.95 8.21 -0.34
C ALA A 90 3.58 9.57 0.04
N ASN A 91 2.84 10.41 0.77
CA ASN A 91 3.32 11.69 1.30
C ASN A 91 3.99 11.58 2.69
N GLY A 92 4.18 10.37 3.21
CA GLY A 92 4.90 10.12 4.46
C GLY A 92 4.05 10.20 5.73
N VAL A 93 2.72 10.17 5.61
CA VAL A 93 1.83 10.04 6.77
C VAL A 93 2.03 8.67 7.44
N ASP A 94 1.93 8.65 8.77
CA ASP A 94 2.00 7.43 9.57
C ASP A 94 0.92 6.41 9.18
N LEU A 95 1.26 5.12 9.10
CA LEU A 95 0.34 4.06 8.70
C LEU A 95 -0.89 3.97 9.61
N ASN A 96 -0.73 4.09 10.93
CA ASN A 96 -1.86 4.04 11.86
C ASN A 96 -2.74 5.27 11.68
N LYS A 97 -2.13 6.45 11.51
CA LYS A 97 -2.88 7.68 11.26
C LYS A 97 -3.68 7.62 9.96
N ALA A 98 -3.07 7.16 8.86
CA ALA A 98 -3.76 6.99 7.59
C ALA A 98 -4.93 5.99 7.70
N ASN A 99 -4.76 4.90 8.47
CA ASN A 99 -5.83 3.94 8.73
C ASN A 99 -6.97 4.52 9.57
N GLU A 100 -6.65 5.34 10.58
CA GLU A 100 -7.66 6.05 11.39
C GLU A 100 -8.46 7.03 10.54
N ASP A 101 -7.80 7.78 9.66
CA ASP A 101 -8.45 8.74 8.77
C ASP A 101 -9.36 8.03 7.76
N LEU A 102 -8.89 6.93 7.16
CA LEU A 102 -9.71 6.09 6.29
C LEU A 102 -10.94 5.53 7.03
N LYS A 103 -10.76 5.09 8.28
CA LYS A 103 -11.86 4.59 9.11
C LYS A 103 -12.93 5.66 9.33
N VAL A 104 -12.54 6.92 9.57
CA VAL A 104 -13.50 8.03 9.72
C VAL A 104 -14.30 8.21 8.43
N ILE A 105 -13.63 8.23 7.27
CA ILE A 105 -14.30 8.36 5.97
C ILE A 105 -15.33 7.24 5.75
N ILE A 106 -14.93 5.98 5.96
CA ILE A 106 -15.83 4.83 5.80
C ILE A 106 -17.02 4.91 6.78
N GLN A 107 -16.80 5.35 8.02
CA GLN A 107 -17.87 5.51 9.00
C GLN A 107 -18.85 6.62 8.61
N GLU A 108 -18.40 7.68 7.97
CA GLU A 108 -19.26 8.73 7.43
C GLU A 108 -20.09 8.22 6.25
N ASP A 109 -19.48 7.45 5.35
CA ASP A 109 -20.16 6.85 4.20
C ASP A 109 -21.20 5.79 4.63
N ILE A 110 -20.97 5.09 5.74
CA ILE A 110 -21.99 4.22 6.35
C ILE A 110 -23.15 5.04 6.90
N LYS A 111 -22.86 6.14 7.62
CA LYS A 111 -23.90 6.99 8.21
C LYS A 111 -24.76 7.69 7.16
N SER A 112 -24.16 8.08 6.02
CA SER A 112 -24.87 8.70 4.90
C SER A 112 -25.62 7.69 4.04
N GLY A 113 -25.34 6.40 4.19
CA GLY A 113 -25.90 5.33 3.37
C GLY A 113 -25.23 5.17 2.00
N GLU A 114 -24.06 5.78 1.79
CA GLU A 114 -23.24 5.57 0.59
C GLU A 114 -22.67 4.15 0.50
N VAL A 115 -22.37 3.53 1.65
CA VAL A 115 -21.93 2.14 1.75
C VAL A 115 -22.64 1.46 2.93
N THR A 116 -23.11 0.24 2.74
CA THR A 116 -23.68 -0.57 3.82
C THR A 116 -22.61 -1.37 4.57
N ASP A 117 -22.88 -1.76 5.82
CA ASP A 117 -21.99 -2.65 6.58
C ASP A 117 -21.73 -3.98 5.85
N GLN A 118 -22.72 -4.49 5.12
CA GLN A 118 -22.58 -5.74 4.36
C GLN A 118 -21.69 -5.57 3.14
N GLU A 119 -21.79 -4.45 2.41
CA GLU A 119 -20.87 -4.15 1.31
C GLU A 119 -19.44 -3.98 1.82
N LEU A 120 -19.25 -3.23 2.91
CA LEU A 120 -17.94 -3.07 3.54
C LEU A 120 -17.33 -4.41 3.93
N LYS A 121 -18.13 -5.29 4.55
CA LYS A 121 -17.71 -6.64 4.92
C LYS A 121 -17.27 -7.44 3.69
N THR A 122 -18.08 -7.48 2.63
CA THR A 122 -17.77 -8.22 1.40
C THR A 122 -16.47 -7.71 0.76
N MET A 123 -16.28 -6.39 0.64
CA MET A 123 -15.05 -5.80 0.11
C MET A 123 -13.83 -6.14 0.97
N THR A 124 -14.00 -6.10 2.30
CA THR A 124 -12.93 -6.43 3.25
C THR A 124 -12.51 -7.89 3.17
N GLU A 125 -13.47 -8.81 3.11
CA GLU A 125 -13.20 -10.24 2.98
C GLU A 125 -12.45 -10.55 1.68
N ALA A 126 -12.87 -9.98 0.56
CA ALA A 126 -12.18 -10.11 -0.74
C ALA A 126 -10.76 -9.50 -0.72
N ALA A 127 -10.59 -8.35 -0.06
CA ALA A 127 -9.28 -7.71 0.12
C ALA A 127 -8.33 -8.58 0.95
N VAL A 128 -8.82 -9.14 2.06
CA VAL A 128 -8.04 -10.04 2.92
C VAL A 128 -7.65 -11.32 2.19
N GLU A 129 -8.55 -11.89 1.39
CA GLU A 129 -8.26 -13.07 0.57
C GLU A 129 -7.16 -12.78 -0.46
N LYS A 130 -7.30 -11.70 -1.26
CA LYS A 130 -6.27 -11.30 -2.23
C LYS A 130 -4.92 -11.03 -1.56
N TYR A 131 -4.93 -10.35 -0.41
CA TYR A 131 -3.71 -10.08 0.35
C TYR A 131 -3.00 -11.38 0.75
N LYS A 132 -3.75 -12.35 1.29
CA LYS A 132 -3.21 -13.65 1.71
C LYS A 132 -2.62 -14.42 0.54
N ILE A 133 -3.33 -14.50 -0.60
CA ILE A 133 -2.85 -15.17 -1.81
C ILE A 133 -1.53 -14.52 -2.28
N CYS A 134 -1.49 -13.19 -2.39
CA CYS A 134 -0.27 -12.48 -2.76
C CYS A 134 0.90 -12.76 -1.80
N LEU A 135 0.62 -12.85 -0.50
CA LEU A 135 1.63 -13.12 0.52
C LEU A 135 2.03 -14.61 0.61
N SER A 136 1.23 -15.55 0.09
CA SER A 136 1.59 -16.97 0.04
C SER A 136 2.34 -17.38 -1.24
N ASP A 137 2.02 -16.78 -2.39
CA ASP A 137 2.50 -17.23 -3.73
C ASP A 137 4.02 -17.05 -4.01
N ALA A 138 4.81 -16.71 -3.01
CA ALA A 138 6.26 -16.50 -3.11
C ALA A 138 6.99 -16.88 -1.82
N GLU A 139 6.50 -17.86 -1.05
CA GLU A 139 7.41 -18.58 -0.16
C GLU A 139 8.52 -19.21 -1.02
N PRO A 140 9.82 -18.99 -0.74
CA PRO A 140 10.82 -19.88 -1.26
C PRO A 140 10.48 -21.26 -0.68
N ASN A 141 10.19 -22.22 -1.57
CA ASN A 141 10.14 -23.61 -1.17
C ASN A 141 11.44 -23.93 -0.41
N PRO A 142 11.40 -24.33 0.87
CA PRO A 142 12.61 -24.69 1.61
C PRO A 142 13.39 -25.83 0.94
N ASP A 143 12.76 -26.59 0.03
CA ASP A 143 13.42 -27.61 -0.79
C ASP A 143 14.22 -27.05 -1.99
N ASN A 144 14.16 -25.74 -2.27
CA ASN A 144 14.84 -25.09 -3.40
C ASN A 144 15.93 -24.08 -2.99
N MET A 145 16.37 -24.08 -1.73
CA MET A 145 17.60 -23.35 -1.37
C MET A 145 18.82 -24.15 -1.89
N PRO A 146 19.78 -23.54 -2.60
CA PRO A 146 21.02 -24.22 -2.93
C PRO A 146 21.71 -24.61 -1.61
N GLN A 147 21.92 -25.92 -1.43
CA GLN A 147 22.70 -26.49 -0.34
C GLN A 147 24.16 -26.02 -0.38
#